data_AF-A0A933R7M6-F1
#
_entry.id   AF-A0A933R7M6-F1
#
_cell.length_a   1.000
_cell.length_b   1.000
_cell.length_c   1.000
_cell.angle_alpha   90.00
_cell.angle_beta   90.00
_cell.angle_gamma   90.00
#
_symmetry.space_group_name_H-M   'P 1'
#
loop_
_entity.id
_entity.type
_entity.pdbx_description
1 polymer ?
#
loop_
_entity_poly.entity_id
_entity_poly.type
_entity_poly.pdbx_seq_one_letter_code
_entity_poly.pdbx_strand_id
1 'polypeptide(L)'
;MISSRRERRRRRALAEPFPATWRHSIARRWAIWPTLAPDEQRRLEELVQQFVPEMRWEAAQGFAVTEEMQAVIAAQACLLVLEMESPSRTTCSPSTA
;
A
#
# COMPACT_ATOMS: atom_id res chain seq x y z
N MET A 1 11.95 18.11 15.44
CA MET A 1 11.87 17.58 14.07
C MET A 1 10.40 17.44 13.67
N ILE A 2 9.94 18.22 12.68
CA ILE A 2 8.54 18.17 12.22
C ILE A 2 8.42 16.98 11.27
N SER A 3 7.82 15.87 11.70
CA SER A 3 7.47 14.77 10.79
C SER A 3 6.53 15.31 9.70
N SER A 4 6.68 14.92 8.45
CA SER A 4 5.77 15.38 7.39
C SER A 4 4.35 14.81 7.61
N ARG A 5 3.30 15.49 7.11
CA ARG A 5 1.91 14.97 7.19
C ARG A 5 1.81 13.58 6.55
N ARG A 6 2.59 13.33 5.51
CA ARG A 6 2.69 12.06 4.80
C ARG A 6 3.25 10.96 5.70
N GLU A 7 4.36 11.21 6.39
CA GLU A 7 4.98 10.25 7.31
C GLU A 7 4.03 9.88 8.47
N ARG A 8 3.26 10.85 8.98
CA ARG A 8 2.24 10.58 10.02
C ARG A 8 1.06 9.74 9.50
N ARG A 9 0.56 10.01 8.28
CA ARG A 9 -0.52 9.22 7.68
C ARG A 9 -0.09 7.78 7.43
N ARG A 10 1.13 7.60 6.90
CA ARG A 10 1.75 6.28 6.67
C ARG A 10 1.89 5.49 7.98
N ARG A 11 2.43 6.10 9.04
CA ARG A 11 2.56 5.46 10.35
C ARG A 11 1.22 5.04 10.96
N ARG A 12 0.16 5.84 10.77
CA ARG A 12 -1.18 5.47 11.23
C ARG A 12 -1.76 4.32 10.41
N ALA A 13 -1.59 4.35 9.10
CA ALA A 13 -2.08 3.30 8.22
C ALA A 13 -1.46 1.93 8.55
N LEU A 14 -0.16 1.87 8.84
CA LEU A 14 0.54 0.64 9.24
C LEU A 14 0.32 0.22 10.70
N ALA A 15 -0.29 1.09 11.53
CA ALA A 15 -0.63 0.73 12.90
C ALA A 15 -1.90 -0.14 12.98
N GLU A 16 -2.71 -0.12 11.93
CA GLU A 16 -3.91 -0.94 11.80
C GLU A 16 -3.59 -2.22 10.99
N PRO A 17 -4.22 -3.36 11.31
CA PRO A 17 -4.05 -4.57 10.51
C PRO A 17 -4.63 -4.37 9.11
N PHE A 18 -4.05 -5.05 8.12
CA PHE A 18 -4.56 -5.01 6.75
C PHE A 18 -6.03 -5.47 6.68
N PRO A 19 -6.95 -4.66 6.13
CA PRO A 19 -8.37 -4.99 6.11
C PRO A 19 -8.66 -6.32 5.40
N ALA A 20 -9.40 -7.21 6.07
CA ALA A 20 -9.74 -8.52 5.50
C ALA A 20 -10.58 -8.42 4.21
N THR A 21 -11.42 -7.40 4.11
CA THR A 21 -12.24 -7.10 2.91
C THR A 21 -11.36 -6.78 1.71
N TRP A 22 -10.29 -6.00 1.90
CA TRP A 22 -9.35 -5.67 0.83
C TRP A 22 -8.62 -6.91 0.34
N ARG A 23 -8.14 -7.77 1.26
CA ARG A 23 -7.50 -9.04 0.91
C ARG A 23 -8.43 -9.92 0.08
N HIS A 24 -9.68 -10.05 0.52
CA HIS A 24 -10.67 -10.83 -0.21
C HIS A 24 -10.94 -10.27 -1.61
N SER A 25 -11.11 -8.95 -1.74
CA SER A 25 -11.32 -8.29 -3.03
C SER A 25 -10.15 -8.48 -3.99
N ILE A 26 -8.91 -8.31 -3.51
CA ILE A 26 -7.70 -8.51 -4.31
C ILE A 26 -7.60 -9.97 -4.76
N ALA A 27 -7.69 -10.91 -3.83
CA ALA A 27 -7.59 -12.35 -4.13
C ALA A 27 -8.68 -12.83 -5.10
N ARG A 28 -9.89 -12.28 -4.99
CA ARG A 28 -11.02 -12.65 -5.84
C ARG A 28 -10.97 -12.03 -7.23
N ARG A 29 -10.48 -10.80 -7.37
CA ARG A 29 -10.57 -10.03 -8.63
C ARG A 29 -9.30 -9.99 -9.45
N TRP A 30 -8.16 -10.34 -8.87
CA TRP A 30 -6.87 -10.19 -9.52
C TRP A 30 -6.07 -11.48 -9.53
N ALA A 31 -5.98 -12.10 -10.70
CA ALA A 31 -5.40 -13.43 -10.90
C ALA A 31 -3.90 -13.54 -10.57
N ILE A 32 -3.18 -12.42 -10.44
CA ILE A 32 -1.77 -12.39 -10.05
C ILE A 32 -1.60 -12.62 -8.54
N TRP A 33 -2.60 -12.27 -7.73
CA TRP A 33 -2.52 -12.43 -6.28
C TRP A 33 -2.06 -13.83 -5.81
N PRO A 34 -2.69 -14.94 -6.24
CA PRO A 34 -2.28 -16.27 -5.80
C PRO A 34 -0.90 -16.72 -6.32
N THR A 35 -0.30 -16.03 -7.30
CA THR A 35 1.03 -16.39 -7.81
C THR A 35 2.17 -15.79 -6.98
N LEU A 36 1.87 -14.82 -6.11
CA LEU A 36 2.85 -14.19 -5.23
C LEU A 36 3.16 -15.10 -4.04
N ALA A 37 4.44 -15.19 -3.69
CA ALA A 37 4.89 -15.86 -2.47
C ALA A 37 4.30 -15.17 -1.22
N PRO A 38 4.16 -15.87 -0.08
CA PRO A 38 3.59 -15.28 1.13
C PRO A 38 4.27 -13.98 1.60
N ASP A 39 5.60 -13.89 1.47
CA ASP A 39 6.35 -12.67 1.80
C ASP A 39 6.13 -11.52 0.81
N GLU A 40 5.92 -11.84 -0.47
CA GLU A 40 5.54 -10.85 -1.49
C GLU A 40 4.13 -10.32 -1.24
N GLN A 41 3.18 -11.19 -0.90
CA GLN A 41 1.82 -10.78 -0.54
C GLN A 41 1.83 -9.83 0.66
N ARG A 42 2.58 -10.17 1.73
CA ARG A 42 2.71 -9.31 2.92
C ARG A 42 3.30 -7.95 2.57
N ARG A 43 4.42 -7.90 1.84
CA ARG A 43 5.04 -6.63 1.40
C ARG A 43 4.10 -5.81 0.52
N LEU A 44 3.35 -6.46 -0.37
CA LEU A 44 2.36 -5.81 -1.22
C LEU A 44 1.21 -5.21 -0.40
N GLU A 45 0.70 -5.93 0.60
CA GLU A 45 -0.33 -5.43 1.52
C GLU A 45 0.14 -4.18 2.27
N GLU A 46 1.37 -4.18 2.77
CA GLU A 46 1.97 -3.02 3.43
C GLU A 46 2.04 -1.81 2.47
N LEU A 47 2.42 -2.01 1.20
CA LEU A 47 2.45 -0.94 0.20
C LEU A 47 1.04 -0.42 -0.10
N VAL A 48 0.07 -1.31 -0.31
CA VAL A 48 -1.34 -0.95 -0.58
C VAL A 48 -1.93 -0.15 0.57
N GLN A 49 -1.70 -0.57 1.81
CA GLN A 49 -2.22 0.09 3.00
C GLN A 49 -1.72 1.52 3.15
N GLN A 50 -0.50 1.79 2.69
CA GLN A 50 0.06 3.14 2.68
C GLN A 50 -0.41 3.95 1.47
N PHE A 51 -0.60 3.30 0.32
CA PHE A 51 -0.92 3.95 -0.95
C PHE A 51 -2.36 4.47 -0.98
N VAL A 52 -3.34 3.65 -0.59
CA VAL A 52 -4.78 4.00 -0.65
C VAL A 52 -5.11 5.35 0.02
N PRO A 53 -4.67 5.65 1.27
CA PRO A 53 -4.96 6.93 1.92
C PRO A 53 -4.14 8.12 1.41
N GLU A 54 -3.08 7.88 0.63
CA GLU A 54 -2.30 8.94 -0.02
C GLU A 54 -2.95 9.43 -1.31
N MET A 55 -3.77 8.58 -1.94
CA MET A 55 -4.39 8.90 -3.22
C MET A 55 -5.68 9.70 -3.07
N ARG A 56 -5.91 10.61 -4.02
CA ARG A 56 -7.22 11.23 -4.25
C ARG A 56 -7.97 10.40 -5.28
N TRP A 57 -9.06 9.78 -4.85
CA TRP A 57 -9.89 8.95 -5.72
C TRP A 57 -10.99 9.80 -6.35
N GLU A 58 -11.05 9.82 -7.68
CA GLU A 58 -12.05 10.55 -8.45
C GLU A 58 -12.77 9.61 -9.40
N ALA A 59 -14.08 9.78 -9.49
CA ALA A 59 -14.93 9.03 -10.40
C ALA A 59 -15.43 9.94 -11.52
N ALA A 60 -15.60 9.40 -12.72
CA ALA A 60 -16.09 10.13 -13.89
C ALA A 60 -17.49 9.68 -14.28
N GLN A 61 -18.27 10.55 -14.92
CA GLN A 61 -19.55 10.21 -15.56
C GLN A 61 -20.58 9.55 -14.62
N GLY A 62 -20.71 10.04 -13.39
CA GLY A 62 -21.65 9.47 -12.41
C GLY A 62 -21.24 8.09 -11.87
N PHE A 63 -20.03 7.63 -12.20
CA PHE A 63 -19.46 6.42 -11.61
C PHE A 63 -19.14 6.63 -10.12
N ALA A 64 -19.09 5.55 -9.34
CA ALA A 64 -18.66 5.58 -7.95
C ALA A 64 -17.49 4.61 -7.75
N VAL A 65 -16.37 5.12 -7.25
CA VAL A 65 -15.20 4.29 -6.92
C VAL A 65 -15.40 3.71 -5.53
N THR A 66 -15.59 2.39 -5.44
CA THR A 66 -15.77 1.68 -4.17
C THR A 66 -14.42 1.34 -3.51
N GLU A 67 -14.41 1.10 -2.20
CA GLU A 67 -13.19 0.70 -1.48
C GLU A 67 -12.55 -0.58 -2.05
N GLU A 68 -13.38 -1.54 -2.49
CA GLU A 68 -12.90 -2.74 -3.18
C GLU A 68 -12.11 -2.39 -4.45
N MET A 69 -12.60 -1.45 -5.25
CA MET A 69 -11.89 -1.01 -6.46
C MET A 69 -10.58 -0.33 -6.11
N GLN A 70 -10.58 0.53 -5.07
CA GLN A 70 -9.37 1.20 -4.60
C GLN A 70 -8.30 0.20 -4.18
N ALA A 71 -8.67 -0.85 -3.42
CA ALA A 71 -7.76 -1.89 -2.98
C ALA A 71 -7.14 -2.67 -4.14
N VAL A 72 -7.96 -3.07 -5.13
CA VAL A 72 -7.48 -3.81 -6.31
C VAL A 72 -6.57 -2.94 -7.18
N ILE A 73 -6.97 -1.69 -7.46
CA ILE A 73 -6.16 -0.74 -8.25
C ILE A 73 -4.83 -0.45 -7.54
N ALA A 74 -4.86 -0.24 -6.22
CA ALA A 74 -3.66 -0.01 -5.43
C ALA A 74 -2.73 -1.22 -5.46
N ALA A 75 -3.25 -2.46 -5.35
CA ALA A 75 -2.44 -3.68 -5.43
C ALA A 75 -1.73 -3.81 -6.79
N GLN A 76 -2.45 -3.55 -7.88
CA GLN A 76 -1.90 -3.56 -9.23
C GLN A 76 -0.79 -2.51 -9.40
N ALA A 77 -1.01 -1.28 -8.90
CA ALA A 77 -0.02 -0.22 -8.96
C ALA A 77 1.21 -0.53 -8.10
N CYS A 78 1.01 -1.06 -6.89
CA CYS A 78 2.09 -1.37 -5.96
C CYS A 78 2.94 -2.56 -6.39
N LEU A 79 2.41 -3.48 -7.21
CA LEU A 79 3.18 -4.59 -7.77
C LEU A 79 4.43 -4.11 -8.52
N LEU A 80 4.31 -3.02 -9.26
CA LEU A 80 5.39 -2.47 -10.09
C LEU A 80 6.59 -1.98 -9.28
N VAL A 81 6.38 -1.69 -7.99
CA VAL A 81 7.41 -1.20 -7.07
C VAL A 81 7.73 -2.19 -5.97
N LEU A 82 7.22 -3.43 -6.04
CA LEU A 82 7.34 -4.43 -4.98
C LEU A 82 8.79 -4.82 -4.68
N GLU A 83 9.60 -4.97 -5.72
CA GLU A 83 11.05 -5.26 -5.62
C GLU A 83 11.92 -4.03 -5.86
N MET A 84 11.31 -2.85 -6.00
CA MET A 84 12.08 -1.62 -6.00
C MET A 84 12.45 -1.32 -4.55
N GLU A 85 13.75 -1.35 -4.27
CA GLU A 85 14.30 -0.78 -3.06
C GLU A 85 13.83 0.69 -3.02
N SER A 86 12.81 0.98 -2.20
CA SER A 86 12.48 2.36 -1.90
C SER A 86 13.77 2.96 -1.36
N PRO A 87 14.33 4.03 -1.97
CA PRO A 87 15.62 4.55 -1.55
C PRO A 87 15.51 4.75 -0.06
N SER A 88 16.29 3.95 0.68
CA SER A 88 16.28 3.95 2.12
C SER A 88 16.38 5.41 2.51
N ARG A 89 15.31 5.96 3.09
CA ARG A 89 15.41 7.22 3.81
C ARG A 89 16.37 6.88 4.92
N THR A 90 17.64 7.18 4.67
CA THR A 90 18.77 6.89 5.54
C THR A 90 18.30 7.18 6.96
N THR A 91 18.05 6.14 7.73
CA THR A 91 18.21 6.26 9.16
C THR A 91 19.66 6.63 9.29
N CYS A 92 19.91 7.92 9.54
CA CYS A 92 21.21 8.35 10.01
C CYS A 92 21.35 7.64 11.37
N SER A 93 21.88 6.42 11.33
CA SER A 93 22.42 5.77 12.51
C SER A 93 23.59 6.65 12.93
N PRO A 94 23.65 7.14 14.17
CA PRO A 94 24.83 7.86 14.61
C PRO A 94 25.99 6.87 14.56
N SER A 95 26.90 7.11 13.62
CA SER A 95 28.21 6.47 13.62
C SER A 95 28.82 6.68 15.01
N THR A 96 28.90 5.59 15.76
CA THR A 96 29.66 5.52 17.01
C THR A 96 30.93 4.77 16.66
N ALA A 97 32.00 5.53 16.43
CA ALA A 97 33.42 5.23 16.69
C ALA A 97 34.31 6.13 15.82
#